data_AF-A0A1Q7DPQ4-F1
#
_entry.id   AF-A0A1Q7DPQ4-F1
#
_cell.length_a   1.000
_cell.length_b   1.000
_cell.length_c   1.000
_cell.angle_alpha   90.00
_cell.angle_beta   90.00
_cell.angle_gamma   90.00
#
_symmetry.space_group_name_H-M   'P 1'
#
loop_
_entity.id
_entity.type
_entity.pdbx_description
1 polymer ?
#
loop_
_entity_poly.entity_id
_entity_poly.type
_entity_poly.pdbx_seq_one_letter_code
_entity_poly.pdbx_strand_id
1 'polypeptide(L)'
;MSVAQALQRERGLAAVARDYLSLLKLRVVLLLDATAVGVMVPAAHGHPRVGSVLAVFVGGALAAGGAHAVNCWFDRDIDAEMNRTRRRPLPDGRLPAWHALVLGVVLNALAFGVLWLGANLLAASLALAGAVIYVFVYTMWLKRSTPQNIVIGGSAGAMPPLVGWAAATGHLDLTAVALFGVIFFWTPPHFWALAQLIKSDYARAHVPMLPVVAGEQSAKRQSIVYAALTVAASLVPFFTGSAGSVYLAGAIVVDTGVGWPIELLKEWKVVNRHAADALAEHELSPADVKIVINSHLHFDHCGQNAIFKHAPFYIQRSELERARKHEKTTSEWFDFAGARFELLDGDAQIAEGVRVVATPGHTIGHQSVFVDTPDGAAVMIGDAAYTADIYRDGDQADLSSWPGQHEDRGDWTRSLKKVQALQPHAVHFCHDTRVLAF
;
A
#
# COMPACT_ATOMS: atom_id res chain seq x y z
N MET A 1 11.95 -45.14 35.05
CA MET A 1 11.47 -43.81 34.61
C MET A 1 12.66 -42.88 34.60
N SER A 2 13.02 -42.29 33.46
CA SER A 2 14.14 -41.33 33.41
C SER A 2 13.71 -39.98 33.98
N VAL A 3 14.65 -39.22 34.53
CA VAL A 3 14.42 -37.86 35.05
C VAL A 3 13.78 -36.94 33.98
N ALA A 4 14.08 -37.17 32.70
CA ALA A 4 13.45 -36.46 31.59
C ALA A 4 11.94 -36.74 31.45
N GLN A 5 11.50 -37.98 31.71
CA GLN A 5 10.08 -38.36 31.70
C GLN A 5 9.32 -37.75 32.89
N ALA A 6 9.99 -37.54 34.03
CA ALA A 6 9.41 -36.89 35.20
C ALA A 6 9.26 -35.37 34.99
N LEU A 7 10.25 -34.71 34.39
CA LEU A 7 10.20 -33.27 34.05
C LEU A 7 9.17 -32.94 32.96
N GLN A 8 8.90 -33.86 32.04
CA GLN A 8 7.85 -33.70 31.03
C GLN A 8 6.44 -33.75 31.63
N ARG A 9 6.26 -34.45 32.77
CA ARG A 9 4.96 -34.65 33.43
C ARG A 9 4.47 -33.42 34.20
N GLU A 10 5.36 -32.50 34.58
CA GLU A 10 5.02 -31.23 35.24
C GLU A 10 4.71 -30.07 34.27
N ARG A 11 4.90 -30.26 32.95
CA ARG A 11 4.62 -29.21 31.97
C ARG A 11 3.14 -29.21 31.62
N GLY A 12 2.43 -28.17 32.06
CA GLY A 12 1.01 -28.00 31.74
C GLY A 12 0.74 -28.01 30.23
N LEU A 13 -0.43 -28.53 29.82
CA LEU A 13 -0.88 -28.64 28.43
C LEU A 13 -0.70 -27.34 27.63
N ALA A 14 -0.92 -26.19 28.27
CA ALA A 14 -0.75 -24.88 27.66
C ALA A 14 0.70 -24.59 27.21
N ALA A 15 1.70 -25.09 27.95
CA ALA A 15 3.11 -24.92 27.60
C ALA A 15 3.49 -25.77 26.38
N VAL A 16 2.97 -27.01 26.31
CA VAL A 16 3.17 -27.90 25.16
C VAL A 16 2.50 -27.32 23.92
N ALA A 17 1.24 -26.87 24.02
CA ALA A 17 0.54 -26.23 22.91
C ALA A 17 1.29 -25.00 22.39
N ARG A 18 1.85 -24.17 23.29
CA ARG A 18 2.67 -23.01 22.92
C ARG A 18 3.95 -23.42 22.17
N ASP A 19 4.62 -24.48 22.60
CA ASP A 19 5.80 -25.01 21.90
C ASP A 19 5.43 -25.45 20.47
N TYR A 20 4.30 -26.14 20.27
CA TYR A 20 3.81 -26.51 18.93
C TYR A 20 3.44 -25.29 18.06
N LEU A 21 2.66 -24.35 18.60
CA LEU A 21 2.27 -23.12 17.88
C LEU A 21 3.49 -22.29 17.45
N SER A 22 4.57 -22.33 18.25
CA SER A 22 5.81 -21.62 17.90
C SER A 22 6.52 -22.19 16.66
N LEU A 23 6.28 -23.48 16.31
CA LEU A 23 6.85 -24.10 15.11
C LEU A 23 6.23 -23.52 13.82
N LEU A 24 4.98 -23.07 13.89
CA LEU A 24 4.25 -22.54 12.73
C LEU A 24 4.64 -21.11 12.38
N LYS A 25 5.26 -20.38 13.31
CA LYS A 25 5.62 -18.95 13.14
C LYS A 25 4.46 -18.09 12.62
N LEU A 26 3.30 -18.18 13.28
CA LEU A 26 2.04 -17.56 12.84
C LEU A 26 2.15 -16.07 12.46
N ARG A 27 3.00 -15.29 13.13
CA ARG A 27 3.22 -13.88 12.76
C ARG A 27 3.73 -13.69 11.34
N VAL A 28 4.67 -14.53 10.90
CA VAL A 28 5.24 -14.47 9.55
C VAL A 28 4.22 -15.01 8.55
N VAL A 29 3.56 -16.11 8.91
CA VAL A 29 2.51 -16.73 8.10
C VAL A 29 1.39 -15.74 7.77
N LEU A 30 0.89 -14.99 8.77
CA LEU A 30 -0.16 -14.00 8.57
C LEU A 30 0.24 -12.89 7.57
N LEU A 31 1.52 -12.50 7.53
CA LEU A 31 2.01 -11.52 6.54
C LEU A 31 2.03 -12.12 5.13
N LEU A 32 2.39 -13.40 4.99
CA LEU A 32 2.35 -14.10 3.70
C LEU A 32 0.91 -14.26 3.21
N ASP A 33 -0.02 -14.62 4.10
CA ASP A 33 -1.44 -14.73 3.76
C ASP A 33 -2.04 -13.37 3.42
N ALA A 34 -1.71 -12.31 4.16
CA ALA A 34 -2.12 -10.95 3.82
C ALA A 34 -1.65 -10.55 2.42
N THR A 35 -0.43 -10.96 2.04
CA THR A 35 0.09 -10.74 0.68
C THR A 35 -0.72 -11.51 -0.37
N ALA A 36 -0.98 -12.80 -0.14
CA ALA A 36 -1.77 -13.62 -1.06
C ALA A 36 -3.19 -13.07 -1.24
N VAL A 37 -3.88 -12.78 -0.13
CA VAL A 37 -5.25 -12.24 -0.13
C VAL A 37 -5.31 -10.85 -0.73
N GLY A 38 -4.35 -9.97 -0.42
CA GLY A 38 -4.30 -8.61 -0.98
C GLY A 38 -4.23 -8.63 -2.51
N VAL A 39 -3.48 -9.57 -3.08
CA VAL A 39 -3.36 -9.74 -4.54
C VAL A 39 -4.65 -10.29 -5.18
N MET A 40 -5.51 -11.00 -4.43
CA MET A 40 -6.79 -11.49 -4.95
C MET A 40 -7.75 -10.36 -5.30
N VAL A 41 -7.66 -9.20 -4.64
CA VAL A 41 -8.55 -8.05 -4.87
C VAL A 41 -8.38 -7.49 -6.29
N PRO A 42 -7.19 -7.02 -6.72
CA PRO A 42 -7.00 -6.55 -8.09
C PRO A 42 -7.19 -7.68 -9.11
N ALA A 43 -6.78 -8.92 -8.79
CA ALA A 43 -6.95 -10.07 -9.68
C ALA A 43 -8.42 -10.41 -9.98
N ALA A 44 -9.32 -10.15 -9.01
CA ALA A 44 -10.76 -10.36 -9.15
C ALA A 44 -11.52 -9.05 -9.46
N HIS A 45 -10.85 -8.00 -9.94
CA HIS A 45 -11.44 -6.70 -10.23
C HIS A 45 -12.29 -6.14 -9.06
N GLY A 46 -11.76 -6.25 -7.84
CA GLY A 46 -12.40 -5.76 -6.62
C GLY A 46 -13.30 -6.76 -5.88
N HIS A 47 -13.71 -7.86 -6.53
CA HIS A 47 -14.73 -8.76 -5.98
C HIS A 47 -14.28 -10.24 -5.89
N PRO A 48 -13.25 -10.56 -5.08
CA PRO A 48 -12.81 -11.94 -4.92
C PRO A 48 -13.89 -12.79 -4.23
N ARG A 49 -14.06 -14.04 -4.67
CA ARG A 49 -15.01 -14.98 -4.07
C ARG A 49 -14.59 -15.28 -2.62
N VAL A 50 -15.51 -15.06 -1.68
CA VAL A 50 -15.26 -15.29 -0.24
C VAL A 50 -14.76 -16.70 0.06
N GLY A 51 -15.30 -17.72 -0.62
CA GLY A 51 -14.84 -19.10 -0.49
C GLY A 51 -13.36 -19.29 -0.84
N SER A 52 -12.92 -18.71 -1.98
CA SER A 52 -11.51 -18.74 -2.39
C SER A 52 -10.62 -17.97 -1.41
N VAL A 53 -11.08 -16.83 -0.89
CA VAL A 53 -10.32 -16.02 0.08
C VAL A 53 -10.09 -16.82 1.37
N LEU A 54 -11.13 -17.45 1.90
CA LEU A 54 -11.03 -18.31 3.09
C LEU A 54 -10.12 -19.51 2.84
N ALA A 55 -10.21 -20.12 1.65
CA ALA A 55 -9.36 -21.24 1.27
C ALA A 55 -7.88 -20.83 1.18
N VAL A 56 -7.57 -19.67 0.60
CA VAL A 56 -6.22 -19.11 0.54
C VAL A 56 -5.70 -18.76 1.94
N PHE A 57 -6.52 -18.13 2.78
CA PHE A 57 -6.13 -17.80 4.14
C PHE A 57 -5.83 -19.05 4.98
N VAL A 58 -6.72 -20.03 5.00
CA VAL A 58 -6.53 -21.26 5.79
C VAL A 58 -5.46 -22.15 5.16
N GLY A 59 -5.54 -22.39 3.86
CA GLY A 59 -4.60 -23.24 3.13
C GLY A 59 -3.19 -22.67 3.08
N GLY A 60 -3.05 -21.36 2.85
CA GLY A 60 -1.78 -20.63 2.92
C GLY A 60 -1.15 -20.72 4.31
N ALA A 61 -1.95 -20.53 5.36
CA ALA A 61 -1.49 -20.67 6.74
C ALA A 61 -0.95 -22.07 7.06
N LEU A 62 -1.67 -23.10 6.62
CA LEU A 62 -1.28 -24.49 6.79
C LEU A 62 -0.01 -24.83 6.00
N ALA A 63 0.10 -24.38 4.75
CA ALA A 63 1.27 -24.63 3.90
C ALA A 63 2.53 -23.96 4.48
N ALA A 64 2.47 -22.64 4.73
CA ALA A 64 3.59 -21.89 5.26
C ALA A 64 3.99 -22.36 6.68
N GLY A 65 3.01 -22.58 7.56
CA GLY A 65 3.24 -23.11 8.90
C GLY A 65 3.83 -24.52 8.88
N GLY A 66 3.33 -25.39 8.01
CA GLY A 66 3.86 -26.75 7.83
C GLY A 66 5.29 -26.74 7.30
N ALA A 67 5.58 -25.91 6.30
CA ALA A 67 6.93 -25.75 5.75
C ALA A 67 7.91 -25.20 6.80
N HIS A 68 7.47 -24.26 7.66
CA HIS A 68 8.26 -23.79 8.81
C HIS A 68 8.51 -24.87 9.86
N ALA A 69 7.55 -25.75 10.13
CA ALA A 69 7.75 -26.87 11.06
C ALA A 69 8.83 -27.83 10.54
N VAL A 70 8.81 -28.17 9.25
CA VAL A 70 9.88 -28.99 8.62
C VAL A 70 11.21 -28.25 8.65
N ASN A 71 11.23 -26.94 8.39
CA ASN A 71 12.45 -26.15 8.49
C ASN A 71 13.04 -26.20 9.91
N CYS A 72 12.22 -26.03 10.95
CA CYS A 72 12.66 -26.16 12.34
C CYS A 72 13.16 -27.56 12.68
N TRP A 73 12.58 -28.61 12.08
CA TRP A 73 13.10 -29.96 12.20
C TRP A 73 14.50 -30.10 11.62
N PHE A 74 14.74 -29.58 10.41
CA PHE A 74 16.03 -29.72 9.74
C PHE A 74 17.12 -28.82 10.33
N ASP A 75 16.78 -27.57 10.68
CA ASP A 75 17.72 -26.57 11.21
C ASP A 75 18.07 -26.73 12.70
N ARG A 76 17.59 -27.78 13.36
CA ARG A 76 17.72 -27.95 14.81
C ARG A 76 19.17 -27.93 15.32
N ASP A 77 20.11 -28.37 14.51
CA ASP A 77 21.54 -28.37 14.76
C ASP A 77 22.11 -26.95 14.74
N ILE A 78 21.91 -26.20 13.66
CA ILE A 78 22.41 -24.83 13.54
C ILE A 78 21.67 -23.85 14.45
N ASP A 79 20.38 -24.09 14.71
CA ASP A 79 19.59 -23.29 15.63
C ASP A 79 20.15 -23.40 17.07
N ALA A 80 20.82 -24.50 17.44
CA ALA A 80 21.43 -24.68 18.76
C ALA A 80 22.68 -23.80 18.97
N GLU A 81 23.36 -23.43 17.89
CA GLU A 81 24.61 -22.64 17.92
C GLU A 81 24.36 -21.11 17.94
N MET A 82 23.15 -20.68 17.58
CA MET A 82 22.78 -19.27 17.51
C MET A 82 22.08 -18.80 18.80
N ASN A 83 22.50 -17.64 19.33
CA ASN A 83 22.01 -17.11 20.61
C ASN A 83 20.50 -16.86 20.59
N ARG A 84 20.00 -16.40 19.44
CA ARG A 84 18.58 -16.10 19.23
C ARG A 84 17.69 -17.35 19.22
N THR A 85 18.20 -18.49 18.78
CA THR A 85 17.37 -19.66 18.43
C THR A 85 17.62 -20.89 19.28
N ARG A 86 18.71 -20.92 20.06
CA ARG A 86 19.04 -22.05 20.95
C ARG A 86 17.95 -22.41 21.95
N ARG A 87 17.06 -21.46 22.29
CA ARG A 87 15.92 -21.66 23.20
C ARG A 87 14.62 -22.10 22.49
N ARG A 88 14.67 -22.40 21.19
CA ARG A 88 13.50 -22.93 20.46
C ARG A 88 13.17 -24.35 20.94
N PRO A 89 11.92 -24.82 20.76
CA PRO A 89 11.49 -26.09 21.35
C PRO A 89 12.30 -27.33 20.93
N LEU A 90 12.82 -27.36 19.71
CA LEU A 90 13.58 -28.50 19.19
C LEU A 90 15.05 -28.49 19.67
N PRO A 91 15.83 -27.40 19.47
CA PRO A 91 17.20 -27.31 19.99
C PRO A 91 17.29 -27.48 21.52
N ASP A 92 16.28 -26.97 22.25
CA ASP A 92 16.21 -27.05 23.72
C ASP A 92 15.67 -28.40 24.22
N GLY A 93 15.40 -29.36 23.33
CA GLY A 93 14.94 -30.71 23.68
C GLY A 93 13.53 -30.78 24.26
N ARG A 94 12.76 -29.69 24.20
CA ARG A 94 11.40 -29.57 24.78
C ARG A 94 10.34 -30.35 24.00
N LEU A 95 10.58 -30.60 22.71
CA LEU A 95 9.73 -31.43 21.84
C LEU A 95 10.57 -32.47 21.08
N PRO A 96 10.09 -33.71 20.93
CA PRO A 96 10.70 -34.69 20.04
C PRO A 96 10.74 -34.15 18.59
N ALA A 97 11.92 -34.20 17.96
CA ALA A 97 12.11 -33.60 16.64
C ALA A 97 11.15 -34.17 15.57
N TRP A 98 10.86 -35.47 15.62
CA TRP A 98 9.96 -36.13 14.66
C TRP A 98 8.52 -35.56 14.70
N HIS A 99 8.07 -34.98 15.83
CA HIS A 99 6.77 -34.31 15.91
C HIS A 99 6.68 -33.15 14.92
N ALA A 100 7.74 -32.36 14.76
CA ALA A 100 7.76 -31.22 13.85
C ALA A 100 7.73 -31.67 12.38
N LEU A 101 8.40 -32.78 12.05
CA LEU A 101 8.36 -33.36 10.71
C LEU A 101 6.95 -33.86 10.36
N VAL A 102 6.35 -34.67 11.23
CA VAL A 102 4.99 -35.19 11.02
C VAL A 102 3.98 -34.07 10.91
N LEU A 103 4.03 -33.09 11.83
CA LEU A 103 3.18 -31.91 11.77
C LEU A 103 3.33 -31.20 10.43
N GLY A 104 4.57 -30.96 9.99
CA GLY A 104 4.85 -30.26 8.75
C GLY A 104 4.29 -30.97 7.51
N VAL A 105 4.45 -32.29 7.41
CA VAL A 105 3.93 -33.09 6.29
C VAL A 105 2.40 -33.11 6.30
N VAL A 106 1.78 -33.33 7.46
CA VAL A 106 0.32 -33.36 7.59
C VAL A 106 -0.30 -32.01 7.24
N LEU A 107 0.25 -30.91 7.74
CA LEU A 107 -0.27 -29.57 7.45
C LEU A 107 -0.15 -29.22 5.96
N ASN A 108 0.94 -29.60 5.29
CA ASN A 108 1.06 -29.37 3.84
C ASN A 108 0.09 -30.24 3.01
N ALA A 109 -0.15 -31.49 3.41
CA ALA A 109 -1.16 -32.32 2.76
C ALA A 109 -2.57 -31.75 2.93
N LEU A 110 -2.92 -31.28 4.13
CA LEU A 110 -4.18 -30.60 4.40
C LEU A 110 -4.29 -29.29 3.63
N ALA A 111 -3.22 -28.48 3.58
CA ALA A 111 -3.17 -27.24 2.83
C ALA A 111 -3.49 -27.45 1.35
N PHE A 112 -2.90 -28.48 0.74
CA PHE A 112 -3.18 -28.84 -0.65
C PHE A 112 -4.66 -29.17 -0.85
N GLY A 113 -5.25 -29.99 0.02
CA GLY A 113 -6.68 -30.33 -0.04
C GLY A 113 -7.59 -29.10 0.10
N VAL A 114 -7.31 -28.23 1.08
CA VAL A 114 -8.08 -27.00 1.31
C VAL A 114 -8.01 -26.06 0.10
N LEU A 115 -6.83 -25.83 -0.45
CA LEU A 115 -6.66 -24.95 -1.61
C LEU A 115 -7.27 -25.55 -2.88
N TRP A 116 -7.15 -26.86 -3.08
CA TRP A 116 -7.70 -27.50 -4.27
C TRP A 116 -9.23 -27.47 -4.27
N LEU A 117 -9.85 -27.78 -3.14
CA LEU A 117 -11.31 -27.81 -3.00
C LEU A 117 -11.92 -26.42 -2.88
N GLY A 118 -11.26 -25.49 -2.18
CA GLY A 118 -11.79 -24.16 -1.90
C GLY A 118 -11.42 -23.08 -2.92
N ALA A 119 -10.36 -23.29 -3.70
CA ALA A 119 -9.95 -22.38 -4.78
C ALA A 119 -9.79 -23.13 -6.12
N ASN A 120 -8.62 -23.73 -6.37
CA ASN A 120 -8.35 -24.54 -7.57
C ASN A 120 -7.02 -25.30 -7.47
N LEU A 121 -6.80 -26.22 -8.42
CA LEU A 121 -5.61 -27.06 -8.48
C LEU A 121 -4.31 -26.27 -8.72
N LEU A 122 -4.38 -25.16 -9.48
CA LEU A 122 -3.21 -24.33 -9.78
C LEU A 122 -2.69 -23.66 -8.50
N ALA A 123 -3.57 -23.03 -7.72
CA ALA A 123 -3.22 -22.42 -6.44
C ALA A 123 -2.65 -23.46 -5.44
N ALA A 124 -3.26 -24.65 -5.35
CA ALA A 124 -2.77 -25.74 -4.51
C ALA A 124 -1.37 -26.21 -4.93
N SER A 125 -1.12 -26.35 -6.23
CA SER A 125 0.16 -26.77 -6.78
C SER A 125 1.27 -25.74 -6.55
N LEU A 126 0.95 -24.44 -6.69
CA LEU A 126 1.88 -23.35 -6.43
C LEU A 126 2.26 -23.27 -4.94
N ALA A 127 1.29 -23.43 -4.04
CA ALA A 127 1.57 -23.47 -2.60
C ALA A 127 2.46 -24.66 -2.23
N LEU A 128 2.19 -25.84 -2.79
CA LEU A 128 3.03 -27.03 -2.61
C LEU A 128 4.44 -26.81 -3.19
N ALA A 129 4.55 -26.23 -4.39
CA ALA A 129 5.83 -25.90 -4.99
C ALA A 129 6.64 -24.93 -4.09
N GLY A 130 5.99 -23.91 -3.52
CA GLY A 130 6.60 -23.01 -2.55
C GLY A 130 7.12 -23.74 -1.31
N ALA A 131 6.33 -24.65 -0.73
CA ALA A 131 6.75 -25.47 0.40
C ALA A 131 7.94 -26.38 0.05
N VAL A 132 7.92 -27.03 -1.12
CA VAL A 132 9.01 -27.88 -1.61
C VAL A 132 10.29 -27.08 -1.84
N ILE A 133 10.20 -25.92 -2.49
CA ILE A 133 11.34 -25.02 -2.69
C ILE A 133 11.89 -24.56 -1.34
N TYR A 134 11.02 -24.18 -0.39
CA TYR A 134 11.46 -23.77 0.94
C TYR A 134 12.23 -24.88 1.65
N VAL A 135 11.68 -26.09 1.67
CA VAL A 135 12.26 -27.22 2.41
C VAL A 135 13.51 -27.76 1.72
N PHE A 136 13.41 -28.17 0.47
CA PHE A 136 14.49 -28.91 -0.20
C PHE A 136 15.53 -27.98 -0.81
N VAL A 137 15.09 -26.94 -1.52
CA VAL A 137 16.01 -26.04 -2.23
C VAL A 137 16.65 -25.07 -1.24
N TYR A 138 15.86 -24.36 -0.44
CA TYR A 138 16.40 -23.40 0.52
C TYR A 138 16.99 -24.09 1.76
N THR A 139 16.17 -24.74 2.60
CA THR A 139 16.60 -25.18 3.93
C THR A 139 17.65 -26.28 3.89
N MET A 140 17.44 -27.33 3.08
CA MET A 140 18.36 -28.48 3.05
C MET A 140 19.62 -28.21 2.22
N TRP A 141 19.48 -27.53 1.09
CA TRP A 141 20.59 -27.36 0.15
C TRP A 141 21.26 -25.99 0.23
N LEU A 142 20.60 -24.93 -0.25
CA LEU A 142 21.28 -23.66 -0.51
C LEU A 142 21.73 -22.96 0.76
N LYS A 143 20.90 -22.99 1.81
CA LYS A 143 21.16 -22.33 3.10
C LYS A 143 22.53 -22.66 3.67
N ARG A 144 22.99 -23.90 3.49
CA ARG A 144 24.26 -24.41 4.01
C ARG A 144 25.42 -24.34 3.01
N SER A 145 25.17 -24.08 1.74
CA SER A 145 26.17 -24.27 0.66
C SER A 145 26.57 -23.00 -0.09
N THR A 146 25.76 -21.94 -0.09
CA THR A 146 26.04 -20.76 -0.95
C THR A 146 25.57 -19.43 -0.34
N PRO A 147 26.27 -18.31 -0.62
CA PRO A 147 25.79 -16.94 -0.31
C PRO A 147 24.59 -16.48 -1.13
N GLN A 148 24.20 -17.24 -2.17
CA GLN A 148 22.97 -17.02 -2.93
C GLN A 148 21.73 -17.69 -2.30
N ASN A 149 21.87 -18.20 -1.08
CA ASN A 149 20.81 -18.93 -0.38
C ASN A 149 19.49 -18.18 -0.29
N ILE A 150 19.51 -16.91 0.10
CA ILE A 150 18.31 -16.09 0.28
C ILE A 150 17.79 -15.53 -1.04
N VAL A 151 18.66 -15.33 -2.02
CA VAL A 151 18.24 -14.88 -3.36
C VAL A 151 17.39 -15.96 -4.00
N ILE A 152 17.96 -17.15 -4.20
CA ILE A 152 17.24 -18.24 -4.87
C ILE A 152 16.16 -18.79 -3.94
N GLY A 153 16.47 -18.99 -2.66
CA GLY A 153 15.52 -19.50 -1.68
C GLY A 153 14.37 -18.53 -1.36
N GLY A 154 14.54 -17.24 -1.61
CA GLY A 154 13.50 -16.22 -1.51
C GLY A 154 12.33 -16.47 -2.46
N SER A 155 12.52 -17.26 -3.51
CA SER A 155 11.43 -17.69 -4.41
C SER A 155 10.28 -18.38 -3.67
N ALA A 156 10.57 -19.15 -2.62
CA ALA A 156 9.51 -19.76 -1.81
C ALA A 156 8.65 -18.72 -1.09
N GLY A 157 9.27 -17.69 -0.53
CA GLY A 157 8.58 -16.59 0.15
C GLY A 157 7.83 -15.67 -0.82
N ALA A 158 8.18 -15.69 -2.11
CA ALA A 158 7.54 -14.94 -3.17
C ALA A 158 6.35 -15.66 -3.83
N MET A 159 6.08 -16.93 -3.50
CA MET A 159 4.92 -17.68 -4.01
C MET A 159 3.53 -17.13 -3.63
N PRO A 160 3.30 -16.49 -2.46
CA PRO A 160 1.95 -16.08 -2.06
C PRO A 160 1.19 -15.21 -3.10
N PRO A 161 1.80 -14.19 -3.74
CA PRO A 161 1.19 -13.50 -4.88
C PRO A 161 0.68 -14.42 -6.00
N LEU A 162 1.46 -15.43 -6.41
CA LEU A 162 1.03 -16.37 -7.46
C LEU A 162 -0.12 -17.25 -6.99
N VAL A 163 -0.08 -17.71 -5.73
CA VAL A 163 -1.15 -18.51 -5.12
C VAL A 163 -2.45 -17.71 -5.07
N GLY A 164 -2.39 -16.46 -4.59
CA GLY A 164 -3.53 -15.56 -4.52
C GLY A 164 -4.10 -15.25 -5.90
N TRP A 165 -3.26 -14.85 -6.86
CA TRP A 165 -3.69 -14.57 -8.23
C TRP A 165 -4.35 -15.79 -8.87
N ALA A 166 -3.70 -16.95 -8.83
CA ALA A 166 -4.25 -18.20 -9.36
C ALA A 166 -5.57 -18.58 -8.67
N ALA A 167 -5.70 -18.39 -7.36
CA ALA A 167 -6.93 -18.67 -6.62
C ALA A 167 -8.10 -17.77 -7.05
N ALA A 168 -7.82 -16.53 -7.45
CA ALA A 168 -8.82 -15.58 -7.94
C ALA A 168 -9.19 -15.80 -9.41
N THR A 169 -8.21 -16.05 -10.29
CA THR A 169 -8.39 -16.02 -11.75
C THR A 169 -8.32 -17.38 -12.44
N GLY A 170 -7.80 -18.40 -11.76
CA GLY A 170 -7.55 -19.73 -12.32
C GLY A 170 -6.37 -19.84 -13.28
N HIS A 171 -5.63 -18.77 -13.52
CA HIS A 171 -4.46 -18.74 -14.41
C HIS A 171 -3.37 -17.80 -13.87
N LEU A 172 -2.24 -17.71 -14.58
CA LEU A 172 -1.17 -16.74 -14.28
C LEU A 172 -0.90 -15.90 -15.51
N ASP A 173 -0.83 -14.58 -15.32
CA ASP A 173 -0.44 -13.61 -16.34
C ASP A 173 0.86 -12.89 -15.92
N LEU A 174 1.24 -11.90 -16.72
CA LEU A 174 2.45 -11.11 -16.47
C LEU A 174 2.35 -10.31 -15.16
N THR A 175 1.17 -9.84 -14.77
CA THR A 175 0.95 -9.10 -13.53
C THR A 175 1.20 -9.98 -12.32
N ALA A 176 0.69 -11.22 -12.33
CA ALA A 176 0.94 -12.20 -11.28
C ALA A 176 2.45 -12.46 -11.10
N VAL A 177 3.16 -12.66 -12.22
CA VAL A 177 4.62 -12.90 -12.22
C VAL A 177 5.39 -11.66 -11.78
N ALA A 178 4.92 -10.46 -12.11
CA ALA A 178 5.52 -9.22 -11.65
C ALA A 178 5.37 -9.04 -10.14
N LEU A 179 4.20 -9.33 -9.55
CA LEU A 179 3.98 -9.26 -8.11
C LEU A 179 4.80 -10.30 -7.35
N PHE A 180 4.97 -11.50 -7.91
CA PHE A 180 6.00 -12.45 -7.46
C PHE A 180 7.39 -11.82 -7.49
N GLY A 181 7.75 -11.18 -8.61
CA GLY A 181 9.01 -10.48 -8.81
C GLY A 181 9.28 -9.40 -7.78
N VAL A 182 8.26 -8.62 -7.39
CA VAL A 182 8.37 -7.61 -6.33
C VAL A 182 8.82 -8.24 -5.02
N ILE A 183 8.15 -9.29 -4.55
CA ILE A 183 8.53 -9.97 -3.30
C ILE A 183 9.90 -10.66 -3.44
N PHE A 184 10.16 -11.27 -4.59
CA PHE A 184 11.41 -11.98 -4.86
C PHE A 184 12.61 -11.03 -4.83
N PHE A 185 12.56 -9.91 -5.55
CA PHE A 185 13.66 -8.93 -5.61
C PHE A 185 13.76 -8.07 -4.36
N TRP A 186 12.66 -7.88 -3.62
CA TRP A 186 12.69 -7.19 -2.33
C TRP A 186 13.33 -8.02 -1.21
N THR A 187 13.29 -9.34 -1.32
CA THR A 187 13.77 -10.26 -0.27
C THR A 187 15.26 -10.07 0.07
N PRO A 188 16.21 -9.98 -0.88
CA PRO A 188 17.62 -9.80 -0.56
C PRO A 188 17.94 -8.47 0.15
N PRO A 189 17.46 -7.28 -0.30
CA PRO A 189 17.67 -6.02 0.41
C PRO A 189 17.19 -6.06 1.87
N HIS A 190 15.98 -6.59 2.09
CA HIS A 190 15.39 -6.71 3.43
C HIS A 190 16.17 -7.68 4.31
N PHE A 191 16.43 -8.89 3.81
CA PHE A 191 17.05 -9.93 4.62
C PHE A 191 18.54 -9.67 4.87
N TRP A 192 19.28 -9.10 3.90
CA TRP A 192 20.68 -8.74 4.12
C TRP A 192 20.87 -7.59 5.09
N ALA A 193 19.90 -6.67 5.22
CA ALA A 193 19.91 -5.69 6.30
C ALA A 193 19.85 -6.37 7.67
N LEU A 194 18.94 -7.35 7.85
CA LEU A 194 18.88 -8.15 9.07
C LEU A 194 20.16 -8.99 9.27
N ALA A 195 20.66 -9.63 8.22
CA ALA A 195 21.82 -10.52 8.31
C ALA A 195 23.12 -9.79 8.70
N GLN A 196 23.20 -8.48 8.45
CA GLN A 196 24.29 -7.66 8.98
C GLN A 196 24.20 -7.49 10.51
N LEU A 197 23.00 -7.29 11.07
CA LEU A 197 22.78 -7.16 12.52
C LEU A 197 23.10 -8.44 13.30
N ILE A 198 22.82 -9.61 12.71
CA ILE A 198 23.04 -10.94 13.33
C ILE A 198 24.16 -11.73 12.64
N LYS A 199 25.12 -11.02 12.03
CA LYS A 199 26.24 -11.59 11.28
C LYS A 199 27.06 -12.58 12.11
N SER A 200 27.30 -12.27 13.38
CA SER A 200 28.06 -13.13 14.30
C SER A 200 27.35 -14.45 14.59
N ASP A 201 26.02 -14.47 14.66
CA ASP A 201 25.25 -15.70 14.84
C ASP A 201 25.37 -16.60 13.61
N TYR A 202 25.28 -16.05 12.40
CA TYR A 202 25.46 -16.82 11.16
C TYR A 202 26.89 -17.36 11.00
N ALA A 203 27.90 -16.58 11.38
CA ALA A 203 29.29 -17.01 11.35
C ALA A 203 29.54 -18.18 12.33
N ARG A 204 28.99 -18.11 13.54
CA ARG A 204 29.09 -19.22 14.52
C ARG A 204 28.46 -20.51 14.01
N ALA A 205 27.30 -20.40 13.37
CA ALA A 205 26.56 -21.52 12.79
C ALA A 205 27.10 -21.99 11.43
N HIS A 206 28.23 -21.45 10.97
CA HIS A 206 28.85 -21.76 9.67
C HIS A 206 27.90 -21.60 8.47
N VAL A 207 26.91 -20.70 8.57
CA VAL A 207 25.96 -20.43 7.50
C VAL A 207 26.58 -19.39 6.56
N PRO A 208 26.80 -19.69 5.27
CA PRO A 208 27.50 -18.81 4.33
C PRO A 208 26.59 -17.65 3.86
N MET A 209 26.08 -16.82 4.75
CA MET A 209 25.29 -15.63 4.38
C MET A 209 26.16 -14.59 3.66
N LEU A 210 25.60 -13.87 2.68
CA LEU A 210 26.35 -12.90 1.88
C LEU A 210 27.20 -11.91 2.72
N PRO A 211 26.68 -11.26 3.79
CA PRO A 211 27.50 -10.35 4.59
C PRO A 211 28.65 -11.04 5.36
N VAL A 212 28.53 -12.35 5.64
CA VAL A 212 29.56 -13.16 6.28
C VAL A 212 30.68 -13.48 5.28
N VAL A 213 30.33 -13.86 4.06
CA VAL A 213 31.28 -14.32 3.03
C VAL A 213 31.94 -13.15 2.29
N ALA A 214 31.15 -12.17 1.84
CA ALA A 214 31.60 -11.09 0.95
C ALA A 214 31.67 -9.72 1.64
N GLY A 215 31.36 -9.65 2.93
CA GLY A 215 31.36 -8.42 3.71
C GLY A 215 30.12 -7.53 3.49
N GLU A 216 30.02 -6.51 4.33
CA GLU A 216 28.84 -5.63 4.41
C GLU A 216 28.73 -4.71 3.20
N GLN A 217 29.85 -4.23 2.67
CA GLN A 217 29.86 -3.34 1.51
C GLN A 217 29.34 -4.03 0.26
N SER A 218 29.67 -5.32 0.05
CA SER A 218 29.13 -6.12 -1.04
C SER A 218 27.62 -6.31 -0.89
N ALA A 219 27.16 -6.64 0.32
CA ALA A 219 25.73 -6.78 0.62
C ALA A 219 24.97 -5.49 0.32
N LYS A 220 25.47 -4.33 0.77
CA LYS A 220 24.86 -3.01 0.50
C LYS A 220 24.78 -2.71 -0.99
N ARG A 221 25.86 -2.94 -1.76
CA ARG A 221 25.87 -2.69 -3.22
C ARG A 221 24.85 -3.57 -3.93
N GLN A 222 24.76 -4.86 -3.58
CA GLN A 222 23.78 -5.76 -4.17
C GLN A 222 22.36 -5.41 -3.74
N SER A 223 22.14 -4.99 -2.49
CA SER A 223 20.83 -4.49 -2.02
C SER A 223 20.31 -3.33 -2.88
N ILE A 224 21.18 -2.42 -3.33
CA ILE A 224 20.78 -1.32 -4.23
C ILE A 224 20.32 -1.87 -5.59
N VAL A 225 21.04 -2.83 -6.17
CA VAL A 225 20.66 -3.45 -7.45
C VAL A 225 19.30 -4.16 -7.32
N TYR A 226 19.10 -4.95 -6.28
CA TYR A 226 17.84 -5.65 -6.03
C TYR A 226 16.68 -4.70 -5.70
N ALA A 227 16.95 -3.57 -5.03
CA ALA A 227 15.95 -2.51 -4.84
C ALA A 227 15.53 -1.90 -6.18
N ALA A 228 16.47 -1.64 -7.09
CA ALA A 228 16.15 -1.16 -8.43
C ALA A 228 15.34 -2.20 -9.24
N LEU A 229 15.67 -3.50 -9.12
CA LEU A 229 14.88 -4.57 -9.74
C LEU A 229 13.47 -4.68 -9.14
N THR A 230 13.33 -4.42 -7.84
CA THR A 230 12.02 -4.38 -7.16
C THR A 230 11.16 -3.26 -7.75
N VAL A 231 11.74 -2.06 -7.93
CA VAL A 231 11.06 -0.93 -8.59
C VAL A 231 10.69 -1.29 -10.03
N ALA A 232 11.60 -1.90 -10.79
CA ALA A 232 11.30 -2.31 -12.16
C ALA A 232 10.12 -3.32 -12.21
N ALA A 233 10.11 -4.32 -11.32
CA ALA A 233 9.02 -5.29 -11.22
C ALA A 233 7.69 -4.64 -10.80
N SER A 234 7.73 -3.66 -9.88
CA SER A 234 6.53 -2.94 -9.45
C SER A 234 5.93 -2.03 -10.53
N LEU A 235 6.67 -1.69 -11.60
CA LEU A 235 6.10 -0.89 -12.69
C LEU A 235 5.29 -1.73 -13.70
N VAL A 236 5.47 -3.04 -13.72
CA VAL A 236 4.82 -3.93 -14.70
C VAL A 236 3.28 -3.91 -14.60
N PRO A 237 2.64 -3.91 -13.41
CA PRO A 237 1.18 -3.79 -13.32
C PRO A 237 0.60 -2.61 -14.08
N PHE A 238 1.31 -1.48 -14.16
CA PHE A 238 0.90 -0.33 -14.97
C PHE A 238 0.91 -0.65 -16.47
N PHE A 239 2.02 -1.21 -16.99
CA PHE A 239 2.14 -1.53 -18.42
C PHE A 239 1.21 -2.66 -18.88
N THR A 240 0.80 -3.53 -17.96
CA THR A 240 -0.21 -4.58 -18.23
C THR A 240 -1.65 -4.07 -18.19
N GLY A 241 -1.88 -2.80 -17.80
CA GLY A 241 -3.23 -2.25 -17.60
C GLY A 241 -3.93 -2.77 -16.34
N SER A 242 -3.24 -3.54 -15.49
CA SER A 242 -3.78 -4.03 -14.21
C SER A 242 -3.79 -2.95 -13.12
N ALA A 243 -3.05 -1.86 -13.33
CA ALA A 243 -3.00 -0.72 -12.43
C ALA A 243 -3.02 0.59 -13.22
N GLY A 244 -3.90 1.52 -12.82
CA GLY A 244 -4.10 2.78 -13.53
C GLY A 244 -3.01 3.83 -13.28
N SER A 245 -3.15 5.01 -13.87
CA SER A 245 -2.17 6.09 -13.67
C SER A 245 -2.02 6.52 -12.21
N VAL A 246 -3.06 6.35 -11.38
CA VAL A 246 -3.03 6.61 -9.92
C VAL A 246 -2.00 5.71 -9.22
N TYR A 247 -1.85 4.45 -9.66
CA TYR A 247 -0.83 3.54 -9.12
C TYR A 247 0.60 4.06 -9.34
N LEU A 248 0.85 4.75 -10.46
CA LEU A 248 2.12 5.43 -10.72
C LEU A 248 2.21 6.81 -10.05
N ALA A 249 1.11 7.54 -10.02
CA ALA A 249 1.02 8.93 -9.59
C ALA A 249 0.89 9.07 -8.06
N GLY A 250 0.86 7.99 -7.29
CA GLY A 250 0.70 8.08 -5.83
C GLY A 250 -0.60 8.79 -5.45
N ALA A 251 -0.53 9.71 -4.47
CA ALA A 251 -1.68 10.49 -4.05
C ALA A 251 -1.86 11.77 -4.90
N ILE A 252 -3.12 12.15 -5.10
CA ILE A 252 -3.51 13.45 -5.68
C ILE A 252 -4.19 14.25 -4.58
N VAL A 253 -3.72 15.47 -4.35
CA VAL A 253 -4.35 16.40 -3.40
C VAL A 253 -5.14 17.43 -4.19
N VAL A 254 -6.38 17.68 -3.78
CA VAL A 254 -7.21 18.77 -4.29
C VAL A 254 -7.30 19.83 -3.21
N ASP A 255 -6.71 20.99 -3.49
CA ASP A 255 -6.49 22.10 -2.57
C ASP A 255 -5.67 21.74 -1.31
N THR A 256 -4.88 22.69 -0.83
CA THR A 256 -3.94 22.48 0.29
C THR A 256 -4.38 23.17 1.57
N GLY A 257 -5.59 23.72 1.58
CA GLY A 257 -6.15 24.41 2.72
C GLY A 257 -5.47 25.75 2.99
N VAL A 258 -5.55 26.20 4.24
CA VAL A 258 -5.04 27.52 4.65
C VAL A 258 -3.57 27.47 5.09
N GLY A 259 -2.82 28.52 4.75
CA GLY A 259 -1.42 28.72 5.13
C GLY A 259 -1.25 29.37 6.51
N TRP A 260 0.01 29.66 6.86
CA TRP A 260 0.37 30.28 8.14
C TRP A 260 1.44 31.36 8.00
N PRO A 261 1.50 32.33 8.92
CA PRO A 261 0.43 32.80 9.81
C PRO A 261 -0.42 33.88 9.09
N ILE A 262 -1.74 33.93 9.31
CA ILE A 262 -2.53 35.04 8.76
C ILE A 262 -3.63 35.50 9.72
N GLU A 263 -3.71 36.80 9.97
CA GLU A 263 -4.75 37.43 10.78
C GLU A 263 -6.15 37.26 10.16
N LEU A 264 -6.21 37.00 8.84
CA LEU A 264 -7.42 36.62 8.09
C LEU A 264 -8.11 35.37 8.65
N LEU A 265 -7.38 34.47 9.33
CA LEU A 265 -7.96 33.25 9.95
C LEU A 265 -8.95 33.55 11.09
N LYS A 266 -8.86 34.74 11.71
CA LYS A 266 -9.69 35.10 12.88
C LYS A 266 -11.15 35.34 12.51
N GLU A 267 -11.44 35.69 11.26
CA GLU A 267 -12.79 36.01 10.79
C GLU A 267 -13.57 34.78 10.31
N TRP A 268 -12.88 33.72 9.88
CA TRP A 268 -13.48 32.60 9.14
C TRP A 268 -13.65 31.29 9.94
N LYS A 269 -13.43 31.29 11.26
CA LYS A 269 -13.56 30.09 12.14
C LYS A 269 -12.90 28.83 11.56
N VAL A 270 -11.73 28.99 10.95
CA VAL A 270 -11.04 27.93 10.22
C VAL A 270 -10.58 26.81 11.16
N VAL A 271 -10.85 25.56 10.77
CA VAL A 271 -10.19 24.39 11.36
C VAL A 271 -8.84 24.22 10.65
N ASN A 272 -7.83 24.96 11.09
CA ASN A 272 -6.53 24.94 10.42
C ASN A 272 -5.69 23.75 10.93
N ARG A 273 -5.45 22.77 10.04
CA ARG A 273 -4.62 21.59 10.28
C ARG A 273 -3.47 21.58 9.28
N HIS A 274 -2.30 21.11 9.71
CA HIS A 274 -1.17 20.94 8.81
C HIS A 274 -1.49 19.80 7.81
N ALA A 275 -1.29 20.03 6.51
CA ALA A 275 -1.65 19.05 5.47
C ALA A 275 -0.88 17.73 5.65
N ALA A 276 0.36 17.79 6.17
CA ALA A 276 1.12 16.60 6.53
C ALA A 276 0.45 15.75 7.62
N ASP A 277 -0.16 16.38 8.62
CA ASP A 277 -0.86 15.67 9.71
C ASP A 277 -2.17 15.05 9.20
N ALA A 278 -2.89 15.76 8.31
CA ALA A 278 -4.09 15.23 7.68
C ALA A 278 -3.77 14.02 6.76
N LEU A 279 -2.67 14.08 6.00
CA LEU A 279 -2.20 12.95 5.19
C LEU A 279 -1.80 11.75 6.05
N ALA A 280 -1.17 11.99 7.20
CA ALA A 280 -0.73 10.93 8.10
C ALA A 280 -1.89 10.08 8.65
N GLU A 281 -3.09 10.65 8.80
CA GLU A 281 -4.31 9.90 9.17
C GLU A 281 -4.72 8.85 8.13
N HIS A 282 -4.25 9.01 6.90
CA HIS A 282 -4.46 8.09 5.78
C HIS A 282 -3.21 7.28 5.42
N GLU A 283 -2.23 7.21 6.34
CA GLU A 283 -0.94 6.53 6.13
C GLU A 283 -0.13 7.11 4.95
N LEU A 284 -0.38 8.38 4.60
CA LEU A 284 0.33 9.11 3.56
C LEU A 284 1.28 10.14 4.17
N SER A 285 2.38 10.39 3.48
CA SER A 285 3.27 11.52 3.72
C SER A 285 3.15 12.53 2.58
N PRO A 286 3.59 13.79 2.76
CA PRO A 286 3.64 14.74 1.64
C PRO A 286 4.41 14.23 0.42
N ALA A 287 5.42 13.38 0.62
CA ALA A 287 6.21 12.81 -0.47
C ALA A 287 5.43 11.81 -1.34
N ASP A 288 4.31 11.28 -0.85
CA ASP A 288 3.46 10.36 -1.59
C ASP A 288 2.54 11.09 -2.57
N VAL A 289 2.33 12.40 -2.38
CA VAL A 289 1.53 13.25 -3.26
C VAL A 289 2.34 13.60 -4.51
N LYS A 290 1.93 13.14 -5.68
CA LYS A 290 2.63 13.47 -6.94
C LYS A 290 1.90 14.49 -7.79
N ILE A 291 0.65 14.83 -7.46
CA ILE A 291 -0.13 15.85 -8.16
C ILE A 291 -0.87 16.69 -7.13
N VAL A 292 -0.83 18.00 -7.29
CA VAL A 292 -1.71 18.93 -6.58
C VAL A 292 -2.62 19.59 -7.62
N ILE A 293 -3.92 19.55 -7.40
CA ILE A 293 -4.91 20.29 -8.20
C ILE A 293 -5.40 21.42 -7.32
N ASN A 294 -5.23 22.67 -7.75
CA ASN A 294 -5.87 23.79 -7.09
C ASN A 294 -7.19 24.09 -7.81
N SER A 295 -8.30 24.18 -7.08
CA SER A 295 -9.57 24.63 -7.65
C SER A 295 -9.48 26.10 -8.07
N HIS A 296 -8.82 26.90 -7.22
CA HIS A 296 -8.42 28.28 -7.47
C HIS A 296 -7.35 28.72 -6.46
N LEU A 297 -6.86 29.95 -6.54
CA LEU A 297 -5.72 30.42 -5.73
C LEU A 297 -6.13 31.45 -4.66
N HIS A 298 -7.13 31.12 -3.85
CA HIS A 298 -7.41 31.84 -2.61
C HIS A 298 -6.63 31.28 -1.42
N PHE A 299 -6.60 32.09 -0.36
CA PHE A 299 -5.83 31.88 0.86
C PHE A 299 -6.13 30.53 1.54
N ASP A 300 -7.35 30.03 1.35
CA ASP A 300 -7.92 28.81 1.92
C ASP A 300 -7.88 27.58 1.00
N HIS A 301 -7.34 27.73 -0.22
CA HIS A 301 -7.19 26.64 -1.18
C HIS A 301 -5.73 26.34 -1.56
N CYS A 302 -4.83 27.32 -1.45
CA CYS A 302 -3.43 27.17 -1.87
C CYS A 302 -2.40 27.38 -0.76
N GLY A 303 -2.85 27.59 0.47
CA GLY A 303 -2.02 28.12 1.55
C GLY A 303 -0.91 27.18 2.04
N GLN A 304 -0.98 25.88 1.74
CA GLN A 304 0.08 24.92 2.10
C GLN A 304 0.76 24.29 0.87
N ASN A 305 0.61 24.89 -0.32
CA ASN A 305 1.21 24.38 -1.56
C ASN A 305 2.73 24.15 -1.44
N ALA A 306 3.45 24.99 -0.69
CA ALA A 306 4.90 24.86 -0.48
C ALA A 306 5.34 23.52 0.17
N ILE A 307 4.45 22.83 0.90
CA ILE A 307 4.69 21.48 1.44
C ILE A 307 4.92 20.49 0.29
N PHE A 308 4.23 20.69 -0.84
CA PHE A 308 4.21 19.82 -2.00
C PHE A 308 5.10 20.34 -3.14
N LYS A 309 6.15 21.13 -2.84
CA LYS A 309 7.06 21.72 -3.84
C LYS A 309 7.68 20.76 -4.88
N HIS A 310 7.60 19.46 -4.64
CA HIS A 310 8.08 18.43 -5.56
C HIS A 310 7.03 17.99 -6.59
N ALA A 311 5.74 18.26 -6.36
CA ALA A 311 4.64 17.92 -7.26
C ALA A 311 4.34 19.09 -8.24
N PRO A 312 3.87 18.81 -9.47
CA PRO A 312 3.20 19.80 -10.30
C PRO A 312 1.85 20.23 -9.72
N PHE A 313 1.53 21.51 -9.89
CA PHE A 313 0.27 22.15 -9.54
C PHE A 313 -0.57 22.37 -10.80
N TYR A 314 -1.71 21.70 -10.89
CA TYR A 314 -2.66 21.86 -11.99
C TYR A 314 -3.64 22.98 -11.69
N ILE A 315 -3.69 23.97 -12.58
CA ILE A 315 -4.51 25.18 -12.42
C ILE A 315 -4.89 25.76 -13.78
N GLN A 316 -6.01 26.46 -13.88
CA GLN A 316 -6.35 27.20 -15.09
C GLN A 316 -5.35 28.36 -15.30
N ARG A 317 -4.94 28.59 -16.55
CA ARG A 317 -4.05 29.70 -16.91
C ARG A 317 -4.61 31.05 -16.46
N SER A 318 -5.90 31.26 -16.69
CA SER A 318 -6.62 32.49 -16.31
C SER A 318 -6.59 32.73 -14.80
N GLU A 319 -6.59 31.68 -13.98
CA GLU A 319 -6.53 31.80 -12.53
C GLU A 319 -5.14 32.23 -12.05
N LEU A 320 -4.07 31.61 -12.56
CA LEU A 320 -2.72 32.00 -12.18
C LEU A 320 -2.41 33.45 -12.57
N GLU A 321 -2.90 33.88 -13.74
CA GLU A 321 -2.78 35.27 -14.18
C GLU A 321 -3.59 36.25 -13.32
N ARG A 322 -4.80 35.87 -12.90
CA ARG A 322 -5.63 36.65 -11.96
C ARG A 322 -4.95 36.76 -10.60
N ALA A 323 -4.54 35.64 -10.01
CA ALA A 323 -3.99 35.57 -8.67
C ALA A 323 -2.71 36.39 -8.54
N ARG A 324 -1.79 36.31 -9.51
CA ARG A 324 -0.58 37.15 -9.51
C ARG A 324 -0.85 38.66 -9.52
N LYS A 325 -2.02 39.09 -10.00
CA LYS A 325 -2.42 40.51 -10.03
C LYS A 325 -3.14 40.94 -8.76
N HIS A 326 -4.03 40.09 -8.22
CA HIS A 326 -4.98 40.46 -7.18
C HIS A 326 -4.62 39.89 -5.79
N GLU A 327 -3.98 38.72 -5.74
CA GLU A 327 -3.66 37.98 -4.52
C GLU A 327 -2.24 38.27 -4.01
N LYS A 328 -1.92 39.55 -3.82
CA LYS A 328 -0.55 39.99 -3.46
C LYS A 328 -0.10 39.55 -2.08
N THR A 329 -1.03 39.40 -1.14
CA THR A 329 -0.70 39.02 0.25
C THR A 329 -0.41 37.53 0.37
N THR A 330 -1.01 36.71 -0.49
CA THR A 330 -0.93 35.25 -0.46
C THR A 330 -0.07 34.69 -1.59
N SER A 331 0.53 35.56 -2.42
CA SER A 331 1.34 35.15 -3.56
C SER A 331 2.52 34.25 -3.19
N GLU A 332 3.09 34.39 -1.99
CA GLU A 332 4.17 33.52 -1.53
C GLU A 332 3.73 32.06 -1.33
N TRP A 333 2.43 31.80 -1.21
CA TRP A 333 1.90 30.45 -1.02
C TRP A 333 1.81 29.67 -2.33
N PHE A 334 1.67 30.34 -3.47
CA PHE A 334 1.58 29.68 -4.77
C PHE A 334 2.74 30.02 -5.73
N ASP A 335 3.35 31.21 -5.63
CA ASP A 335 4.43 31.69 -6.50
C ASP A 335 5.82 31.59 -5.82
N PHE A 336 6.03 30.54 -5.03
CA PHE A 336 7.32 30.28 -4.37
C PHE A 336 8.35 29.68 -5.31
N ALA A 337 9.63 29.82 -4.96
CA ALA A 337 10.73 29.25 -5.73
C ALA A 337 10.59 27.73 -5.87
N GLY A 338 10.49 27.25 -7.11
CA GLY A 338 10.32 25.83 -7.43
C GLY A 338 8.87 25.38 -7.60
N ALA A 339 7.88 26.27 -7.47
CA ALA A 339 6.51 25.98 -7.88
C ALA A 339 6.47 25.63 -9.38
N ARG A 340 5.89 24.47 -9.72
CA ARG A 340 5.76 23.99 -11.10
C ARG A 340 4.29 23.93 -11.45
N PHE A 341 3.83 24.81 -12.33
CA PHE A 341 2.44 24.85 -12.76
C PHE A 341 2.24 24.12 -14.09
N GLU A 342 1.29 23.20 -14.12
CA GLU A 342 0.73 22.62 -15.34
C GLU A 342 -0.55 23.39 -15.66
N LEU A 343 -0.46 24.29 -16.65
CA LEU A 343 -1.53 25.22 -16.97
C LEU A 343 -2.56 24.60 -17.89
N LEU A 344 -3.83 24.77 -17.53
CA LEU A 344 -4.98 24.27 -18.24
C LEU A 344 -5.75 25.41 -18.90
N ASP A 345 -6.41 25.10 -20.01
CA ASP A 345 -7.23 26.03 -20.78
C ASP A 345 -8.61 25.35 -21.02
N GLY A 346 -9.40 25.20 -19.93
CA GLY A 346 -10.72 24.55 -19.94
C GLY A 346 -10.76 23.19 -19.21
N ASP A 347 -11.75 22.37 -19.57
CA ASP A 347 -11.94 21.02 -19.01
C ASP A 347 -10.78 20.11 -19.44
N ALA A 348 -10.25 19.30 -18.51
CA ALA A 348 -9.10 18.45 -18.79
C ALA A 348 -9.11 17.16 -17.95
N GLN A 349 -8.64 16.06 -18.53
CA GLN A 349 -8.34 14.83 -17.78
C GLN A 349 -6.94 14.98 -17.15
N ILE A 350 -6.83 14.78 -15.83
CA ILE A 350 -5.56 14.93 -15.09
C ILE A 350 -4.91 13.57 -14.88
N ALA A 351 -5.69 12.59 -14.44
CA ALA A 351 -5.30 11.20 -14.25
C ALA A 351 -6.49 10.30 -14.60
N GLU A 352 -6.29 9.01 -14.78
CA GLU A 352 -7.40 8.06 -14.95
C GLU A 352 -8.42 8.19 -13.80
N GLY A 353 -9.69 8.38 -14.15
CA GLY A 353 -10.76 8.62 -13.18
C GLY A 353 -10.72 9.97 -12.48
N VAL A 354 -9.78 10.88 -12.80
CA VAL A 354 -9.71 12.23 -12.21
C VAL A 354 -9.62 13.29 -13.31
N ARG A 355 -10.66 14.13 -13.39
CA ARG A 355 -10.76 15.22 -14.37
C ARG A 355 -11.12 16.53 -13.69
N VAL A 356 -10.66 17.63 -14.26
CA VAL A 356 -11.11 18.97 -13.86
C VAL A 356 -12.12 19.49 -14.87
N VAL A 357 -13.07 20.26 -14.36
CA VAL A 357 -14.07 20.96 -15.14
C VAL A 357 -13.91 22.44 -14.84
N ALA A 358 -13.68 23.24 -15.87
CA ALA A 358 -13.66 24.69 -15.74
C ALA A 358 -15.06 25.17 -15.32
N THR A 359 -15.08 25.92 -14.23
CA THR A 359 -16.27 26.43 -13.54
C THR A 359 -16.03 27.89 -13.12
N PRO A 360 -15.81 28.80 -14.08
CA PRO A 360 -15.57 30.21 -13.79
C PRO A 360 -16.77 30.87 -13.11
N GLY A 361 -16.52 31.94 -12.36
CA GLY A 361 -17.55 32.77 -11.74
C GLY A 361 -17.27 33.09 -10.28
N HIS A 362 -16.80 32.12 -9.49
CA HIS A 362 -16.17 32.41 -8.21
C HIS A 362 -14.92 33.26 -8.44
N THR A 363 -14.04 32.75 -9.31
CA THR A 363 -12.98 33.50 -9.97
C THR A 363 -13.02 33.18 -11.46
N ILE A 364 -12.33 33.97 -12.29
CA ILE A 364 -12.30 33.75 -13.75
C ILE A 364 -11.67 32.42 -14.17
N GLY A 365 -10.85 31.79 -13.33
CA GLY A 365 -10.22 30.51 -13.62
C GLY A 365 -10.54 29.41 -12.62
N HIS A 366 -11.61 29.56 -11.85
CA HIS A 366 -12.06 28.53 -10.93
C HIS A 366 -12.41 27.22 -11.66
N GLN A 367 -12.03 26.07 -11.08
CA GLN A 367 -12.30 24.72 -11.59
C GLN A 367 -12.76 23.76 -10.49
N SER A 368 -13.70 22.86 -10.81
CA SER A 368 -14.13 21.77 -9.93
C SER A 368 -13.45 20.46 -10.34
N VAL A 369 -13.19 19.58 -9.36
CA VAL A 369 -12.53 18.29 -9.61
C VAL A 369 -13.53 17.15 -9.52
N PHE A 370 -13.62 16.34 -10.57
CA PHE A 370 -14.44 15.13 -10.62
C PHE A 370 -13.57 13.89 -10.47
N VAL A 371 -14.02 12.96 -9.64
CA VAL A 371 -13.39 11.68 -9.37
C VAL A 371 -14.41 10.58 -9.66
N ASP A 372 -14.10 9.69 -10.59
CA ASP A 372 -14.91 8.52 -10.91
C ASP A 372 -14.84 7.53 -9.75
N THR A 373 -15.99 7.18 -9.19
CA THR A 373 -16.11 6.16 -8.13
C THR A 373 -16.96 5.00 -8.64
N PRO A 374 -16.95 3.82 -7.97
CA PRO A 374 -17.80 2.70 -8.35
C PRO A 374 -19.30 3.04 -8.44
N ASP A 375 -19.76 3.99 -7.63
CA ASP A 375 -21.17 4.41 -7.55
C ASP A 375 -21.51 5.57 -8.51
N GLY A 376 -20.51 6.13 -9.19
CA GLY A 376 -20.63 7.28 -10.10
C GLY A 376 -19.61 8.38 -9.81
N ALA A 377 -19.58 9.44 -10.60
CA ALA A 377 -18.61 10.52 -10.42
C ALA A 377 -18.93 11.34 -9.16
N ALA A 378 -17.99 11.44 -8.22
CA ALA A 378 -18.03 12.40 -7.12
C ALA A 378 -17.37 13.71 -7.57
N VAL A 379 -17.81 14.85 -7.05
CA VAL A 379 -17.20 16.16 -7.33
C VAL A 379 -16.75 16.84 -6.05
N MET A 380 -15.50 17.29 -6.04
CA MET A 380 -14.99 18.33 -5.14
C MET A 380 -15.28 19.65 -5.83
N ILE A 381 -16.34 20.32 -5.40
CA ILE A 381 -16.93 21.43 -6.17
C ILE A 381 -16.10 22.71 -6.08
N GLY A 382 -15.17 22.79 -5.12
CA GLY A 382 -14.47 24.03 -4.80
C GLY A 382 -15.48 25.08 -4.35
N ASP A 383 -15.33 26.28 -4.89
CA ASP A 383 -16.14 27.45 -4.55
C ASP A 383 -17.18 27.78 -5.63
N ALA A 384 -17.44 26.85 -6.56
CA ALA A 384 -18.61 26.96 -7.45
C ALA A 384 -19.93 26.91 -6.65
N ALA A 385 -19.92 26.37 -5.42
CA ALA A 385 -20.93 26.63 -4.39
C ALA A 385 -20.30 26.43 -3.01
N TYR A 386 -20.45 27.39 -2.09
CA TYR A 386 -19.91 27.25 -0.74
C TYR A 386 -20.63 26.17 0.08
N THR A 387 -21.94 26.01 -0.13
CA THR A 387 -22.78 25.14 0.71
C THR A 387 -23.71 24.26 -0.11
N ALA A 388 -24.20 23.19 0.53
CA ALA A 388 -25.20 22.29 -0.05
C ALA A 388 -26.52 23.01 -0.41
N ASP A 389 -26.90 24.04 0.35
CA ASP A 389 -28.13 24.78 0.08
C ASP A 389 -27.94 25.70 -1.14
N ILE A 390 -26.81 26.40 -1.23
CA ILE A 390 -26.46 27.20 -2.43
C ILE A 390 -26.43 26.31 -3.68
N TYR A 391 -25.86 25.11 -3.58
CA TYR A 391 -25.82 24.17 -4.68
C TYR A 391 -27.21 23.72 -5.13
N ARG A 392 -28.15 23.50 -4.21
CA ARG A 392 -29.51 23.07 -4.53
C ARG A 392 -30.36 24.21 -5.09
N ASP A 393 -30.27 25.38 -4.47
CA ASP A 393 -31.10 26.54 -4.79
C ASP A 393 -30.65 27.24 -6.08
N GLY A 394 -29.38 27.08 -6.46
CA GLY A 394 -28.87 27.51 -7.75
C GLY A 394 -28.98 29.03 -7.96
N ASP A 395 -29.66 29.44 -9.02
CA ASP A 395 -29.88 30.85 -9.33
C ASP A 395 -30.79 31.57 -8.33
N GLN A 396 -31.57 30.82 -7.54
CA GLN A 396 -32.47 31.33 -6.51
C GLN A 396 -31.80 31.44 -5.13
N ALA A 397 -30.56 30.97 -4.97
CA ALA A 397 -29.85 31.00 -3.70
C ALA A 397 -29.72 32.44 -3.16
N ASP A 398 -30.03 32.62 -1.87
CA ASP A 398 -29.77 33.88 -1.18
C ASP A 398 -28.28 33.95 -0.79
N LEU A 399 -27.54 34.81 -1.49
CA LEU A 399 -26.11 35.00 -1.29
C LEU A 399 -25.78 36.18 -0.37
N SER A 400 -26.78 36.82 0.24
CA SER A 400 -26.57 37.98 1.13
C SER A 400 -25.65 37.67 2.32
N SER A 401 -25.66 36.42 2.78
CA SER A 401 -24.79 35.91 3.86
C SER A 401 -23.40 35.50 3.38
N TRP A 402 -23.13 35.51 2.07
CA TRP A 402 -21.89 35.05 1.44
C TRP A 402 -21.36 36.06 0.41
N PRO A 403 -20.93 37.27 0.85
CA PRO A 403 -20.55 38.38 -0.05
C PRO A 403 -19.30 38.12 -0.93
N GLY A 404 -18.69 36.93 -0.87
CA GLY A 404 -17.57 36.49 -1.72
C GLY A 404 -17.89 35.30 -2.64
N GLN A 405 -19.12 34.79 -2.66
CA GLN A 405 -19.46 33.58 -3.42
C GLN A 405 -19.13 33.67 -4.92
N HIS A 406 -19.22 34.87 -5.51
CA HIS A 406 -18.90 35.09 -6.92
C HIS A 406 -18.23 36.44 -7.20
N GLU A 407 -17.25 36.47 -8.08
CA GLU A 407 -16.79 37.68 -8.76
C GLU A 407 -17.73 38.04 -9.93
N ASP A 408 -18.22 37.03 -10.66
CA ASP A 408 -19.18 37.19 -11.77
C ASP A 408 -20.38 36.25 -11.59
N ARG A 409 -21.56 36.81 -11.32
CA ARG A 409 -22.79 36.04 -11.07
C ARG A 409 -23.27 35.27 -12.30
N GLY A 410 -23.05 35.81 -13.49
CA GLY A 410 -23.52 35.20 -14.74
C GLY A 410 -22.74 33.93 -15.07
N ASP A 411 -21.41 34.00 -15.01
CA ASP A 411 -20.52 32.84 -15.15
C ASP A 411 -20.73 31.85 -14.02
N TRP A 412 -20.83 32.32 -12.78
CA TRP A 412 -21.06 31.46 -11.62
C TRP A 412 -22.33 30.63 -11.77
N THR A 413 -23.44 31.25 -12.19
CA THR A 413 -24.71 30.56 -12.43
C THR A 413 -24.59 29.52 -13.55
N ARG A 414 -23.85 29.83 -14.63
CA ARG A 414 -23.61 28.88 -15.73
C ARG A 414 -22.79 27.68 -15.27
N SER A 415 -21.74 27.93 -14.49
CA SER A 415 -20.87 26.90 -13.93
C SER A 415 -21.61 25.97 -12.98
N LEU A 416 -22.46 26.51 -12.10
CA LEU A 416 -23.26 25.70 -11.19
C LEU A 416 -24.25 24.81 -11.95
N LYS A 417 -24.95 25.36 -12.96
CA LYS A 417 -25.82 24.58 -13.86
C LYS A 417 -25.04 23.51 -14.64
N LYS A 418 -23.82 23.81 -15.09
CA LYS A 418 -22.92 22.84 -15.75
C LYS A 418 -22.59 21.67 -14.81
N VAL A 419 -22.21 21.94 -13.56
CA VAL A 419 -21.90 20.88 -12.57
C VAL A 419 -23.13 20.04 -12.25
N GLN A 420 -24.30 20.64 -12.05
CA GLN A 420 -25.56 19.92 -11.83
C GLN A 420 -25.94 19.02 -13.03
N ALA A 421 -25.76 19.52 -14.26
CA ALA A 421 -26.05 18.77 -15.47
C ALA A 421 -25.14 17.55 -15.69
N LEU A 422 -23.95 17.54 -15.07
CA LEU A 422 -23.06 16.38 -15.06
C LEU A 422 -23.51 15.28 -14.09
N GLN A 423 -24.57 15.53 -13.31
CA GLN A 423 -25.21 14.57 -12.39
C GLN A 423 -24.19 13.79 -11.53
N PRO A 424 -23.35 14.49 -10.74
CA PRO A 424 -22.44 13.80 -9.83
C PRO A 424 -23.24 12.97 -8.82
N HIS A 425 -22.76 11.75 -8.54
CA HIS A 425 -23.33 10.90 -7.50
C HIS A 425 -23.09 11.48 -6.11
N ALA A 426 -21.98 12.20 -5.89
CA ALA A 426 -21.69 12.88 -4.64
C ALA A 426 -21.09 14.28 -4.87
N VAL A 427 -21.46 15.27 -4.04
CA VAL A 427 -20.93 16.65 -4.06
C VAL A 427 -20.32 16.96 -2.70
N HIS A 428 -19.02 17.29 -2.72
CA HIS A 428 -18.23 17.72 -1.57
C HIS A 428 -17.94 19.20 -1.65
N PHE A 429 -18.03 19.90 -0.52
CA PHE A 429 -17.91 21.35 -0.39
C PHE A 429 -16.68 21.73 0.42
N CYS A 430 -16.14 22.92 0.14
CA CYS A 430 -15.01 23.48 0.89
C CYS A 430 -15.44 24.23 2.16
N HIS A 431 -16.67 24.76 2.17
CA HIS A 431 -17.21 25.56 3.27
C HIS A 431 -18.43 24.94 3.97
N ASP A 432 -18.74 23.67 3.68
CA ASP A 432 -19.84 22.93 4.28
C ASP A 432 -19.42 21.48 4.54
N THR A 433 -19.70 20.98 5.74
CA THR A 433 -19.32 19.61 6.14
C THR A 433 -20.31 18.56 5.64
N ARG A 434 -21.47 18.98 5.12
CA ARG A 434 -22.44 18.07 4.49
C ARG A 434 -21.90 17.57 3.15
N VAL A 435 -22.17 16.31 2.84
CA VAL A 435 -21.97 15.74 1.49
C VAL A 435 -23.35 15.47 0.91
N LEU A 436 -23.60 15.91 -0.31
CA LEU A 436 -24.83 15.55 -1.02
C LEU A 436 -24.56 14.29 -1.84
N ALA A 437 -25.20 13.17 -1.48
CA ALA A 437 -25.18 11.94 -2.26
C ALA A 437 -26.55 11.73 -2.94
N PHE A 438 -26.55 11.22 -4.18
CA PHE A 438 -27.72 11.13 -5.05
C PHE A 438 -28.00 9.70 -5.51
#